data_AF-A0A0E2BEW8-F1
#
_entry.id   AF-A0A0E2BEW8-F1
#
_cell.length_a   1.000
_cell.length_b   1.000
_cell.length_c   1.000
_cell.angle_alpha   90.00
_cell.angle_beta   90.00
_cell.angle_gamma   90.00
#
_symmetry.space_group_name_H-M   'P 1'
#
loop_
_entity.id
_entity.type
_entity.pdbx_description
1 polymer ?
#
loop_
_entity_poly.entity_id
_entity_poly.type
_entity_poly.pdbx_seq_one_letter_code
_entity_poly.pdbx_strand_id
1 'polypeptide(L)'
;MLHKYYKKLILHKSNKVQKTYFYLVLIFSTMSLFSCDKPKEISPEKFQTLIQKSSDLHVVTYLGIEKEKAILKVSTRSSIDSEKWKDEYFYVRETPDLYFWIDENIYGITVPNFNKLYSYLLSLENKEFQFGEWTILTRDQLRAKEEKKNIQITDKDKFTTFNFQLNSSKVRYSSLNIKLDPARDVGYKKLWRELMNHIR
;
A
#
# COMPACT_ATOMS: atom_id res chain seq x y z
N MET A 1 -11.00 -44.48 4.43
CA MET A 1 -9.65 -44.54 3.80
C MET A 1 -9.33 -43.33 2.88
N LEU A 2 -10.18 -42.29 2.82
CA LEU A 2 -9.96 -41.08 1.99
C LEU A 2 -9.37 -39.87 2.74
N HIS A 3 -9.36 -39.90 4.08
CA HIS A 3 -8.90 -38.76 4.89
C HIS A 3 -7.36 -38.61 4.96
N LYS A 4 -6.62 -39.67 4.61
CA LYS A 4 -5.14 -39.68 4.72
C LYS A 4 -4.42 -39.06 3.52
N TYR A 5 -5.10 -38.89 2.38
CA TYR A 5 -4.51 -38.29 1.18
C TYR A 5 -4.65 -36.76 1.12
N TYR A 6 -5.65 -36.16 1.79
CA TYR A 6 -5.79 -34.70 1.85
C TYR A 6 -4.69 -34.02 2.67
N LYS A 7 -4.16 -34.69 3.71
CA LYS A 7 -3.07 -34.14 4.53
C LYS A 7 -1.73 -34.07 3.80
N LYS A 8 -1.54 -34.88 2.75
CA LYS A 8 -0.25 -34.98 2.04
C LYS A 8 -0.12 -34.03 0.84
N LEU A 9 -1.21 -33.39 0.42
CA LEU A 9 -1.22 -32.38 -0.66
C LEU A 9 -1.08 -30.93 -0.17
N ILE A 10 -1.18 -30.66 1.14
CA ILE A 10 -1.07 -29.29 1.70
C ILE A 10 0.39 -28.89 1.97
N LEU A 11 1.35 -29.82 1.86
CA LEU A 11 2.76 -29.59 2.24
C LEU A 11 3.74 -29.58 1.07
N HIS A 12 3.28 -29.44 -0.18
CA HIS A 12 4.19 -29.27 -1.31
C HIS A 12 3.84 -28.08 -2.20
N LYS A 13 4.75 -27.09 -2.17
CA LYS A 13 4.78 -25.87 -2.98
C LYS A 13 3.54 -24.98 -2.89
N SER A 14 3.28 -24.44 -1.69
CA SER A 14 2.45 -23.24 -1.56
C SER A 14 3.23 -22.03 -2.06
N ASN A 15 2.93 -21.59 -3.27
CA ASN A 15 3.48 -20.38 -3.87
C ASN A 15 3.14 -19.16 -2.98
N LYS A 16 4.00 -18.13 -2.94
CA LYS A 16 3.81 -16.89 -2.13
C LYS A 16 2.40 -16.28 -2.33
N VAL A 17 1.84 -16.45 -3.53
CA VAL A 17 0.48 -16.06 -3.94
C VAL A 17 -0.64 -16.85 -3.24
N GLN A 18 -0.47 -18.16 -3.02
CA GLN A 18 -1.45 -18.99 -2.32
C GLN A 18 -1.49 -18.65 -0.82
N LYS A 19 -0.35 -18.28 -0.21
CA LYS A 19 -0.34 -17.79 1.18
C LYS A 19 -1.09 -16.47 1.32
N THR A 20 -0.92 -15.53 0.40
CA THR A 20 -1.65 -14.24 0.43
C THR A 20 -3.15 -14.43 0.19
N TYR A 21 -3.54 -15.31 -0.72
CA TYR A 21 -4.95 -15.71 -0.89
C TYR A 21 -5.49 -16.38 0.37
N PHE A 22 -4.70 -17.20 1.06
CA PHE A 22 -5.11 -17.79 2.33
C PHE A 22 -5.26 -16.75 3.44
N TYR A 23 -4.46 -15.68 3.47
CA TYR A 23 -4.63 -14.55 4.39
C TYR A 23 -5.88 -13.71 4.05
N LEU A 24 -6.15 -13.44 2.77
CA LEU A 24 -7.38 -12.73 2.34
C LEU A 24 -8.63 -13.58 2.60
N VAL A 25 -8.59 -14.87 2.27
CA VAL A 25 -9.66 -15.82 2.56
C VAL A 25 -9.80 -16.02 4.06
N LEU A 26 -8.75 -15.98 4.89
CA LEU A 26 -8.87 -15.99 6.35
C LEU A 26 -9.49 -14.70 6.88
N ILE A 27 -9.14 -13.53 6.35
CA ILE A 27 -9.83 -12.28 6.71
C ILE A 27 -11.33 -12.45 6.41
N PHE A 28 -11.72 -12.86 5.20
CA PHE A 28 -13.14 -13.03 4.83
C PHE A 28 -13.87 -14.25 5.44
N SER A 29 -13.18 -15.37 5.70
CA SER A 29 -13.78 -16.57 6.32
C SER A 29 -13.85 -16.46 7.84
N THR A 30 -12.99 -15.65 8.47
CA THR A 30 -13.23 -15.18 9.84
C THR A 30 -14.28 -14.07 9.91
N MET A 31 -14.53 -13.31 8.83
CA MET A 31 -15.72 -12.44 8.75
C MET A 31 -17.04 -13.24 8.72
N SER A 32 -16.99 -14.57 8.59
CA SER A 32 -18.18 -15.42 8.71
C SER A 32 -18.51 -15.79 10.17
N LEU A 33 -17.58 -15.55 11.11
CA LEU A 33 -17.74 -15.89 12.54
C LEU A 33 -17.74 -14.67 13.47
N PHE A 34 -17.44 -13.48 12.95
CA PHE A 34 -17.59 -12.22 13.68
C PHE A 34 -18.64 -11.37 12.96
N SER A 35 -19.67 -10.94 13.69
CA SER A 35 -20.59 -9.88 13.29
C SER A 35 -19.80 -8.58 13.04
N CYS A 36 -19.08 -8.51 11.93
CA CYS A 36 -18.43 -7.28 11.53
C CYS A 36 -19.53 -6.35 11.05
N ASP A 37 -19.82 -5.32 11.85
CA ASP A 37 -20.70 -4.25 11.44
C ASP A 37 -20.26 -3.75 10.07
N LYS A 38 -21.22 -3.63 9.14
CA LYS A 38 -20.93 -3.07 7.81
C LYS A 38 -20.22 -1.71 7.99
N PRO A 39 -19.16 -1.43 7.20
CA PRO A 39 -18.48 -0.15 7.30
C PRO A 39 -19.47 1.02 7.19
N LYS A 40 -19.34 2.00 8.07
CA LYS A 40 -20.24 3.17 8.13
C LYS A 40 -19.77 4.25 7.14
N GLU A 41 -20.66 4.78 6.32
CA GLU A 41 -20.33 5.90 5.41
C GLU A 41 -20.02 7.16 6.22
N ILE A 42 -18.97 7.87 5.83
CA ILE A 42 -18.54 9.15 6.41
C ILE A 42 -18.21 10.16 5.31
N SER A 43 -18.18 11.45 5.67
CA SER A 43 -17.75 12.50 4.74
C SER A 43 -16.23 12.49 4.53
N PRO A 44 -15.72 13.05 3.42
CA PRO A 44 -14.29 13.20 3.19
C PRO A 44 -13.56 13.95 4.30
N GLU A 45 -14.17 15.00 4.85
CA GLU A 45 -13.58 15.82 5.93
C GLU A 45 -13.44 14.98 7.21
N LYS A 46 -14.45 14.17 7.52
CA LYS A 46 -14.40 13.25 8.66
C LYS A 46 -13.35 12.16 8.44
N PHE A 47 -13.19 11.65 7.22
CA PHE A 47 -12.15 10.69 6.87
C PHE A 47 -10.75 11.26 7.13
N GLN A 48 -10.47 12.46 6.63
CA GLN A 48 -9.20 13.15 6.82
C GLN A 48 -8.94 13.42 8.32
N THR A 49 -9.97 13.90 9.03
CA THR A 49 -9.90 14.17 10.47
C THR A 49 -9.59 12.92 11.28
N LEU A 50 -10.18 11.77 10.95
CA LEU A 50 -9.92 10.51 11.65
C LEU A 50 -8.45 10.09 11.49
N ILE A 51 -7.90 10.16 10.29
CA ILE A 51 -6.49 9.86 10.04
C ILE A 51 -5.55 10.73 10.89
N GLN A 52 -5.85 12.02 11.02
CA GLN A 52 -5.04 12.95 11.81
C GLN A 52 -5.14 12.72 13.33
N LYS A 53 -6.22 12.08 13.80
CA LYS A 53 -6.48 11.84 15.24
C LYS A 53 -5.88 10.54 15.79
N SER A 54 -5.02 9.87 15.03
CA SER A 54 -4.39 8.64 15.51
C SER A 54 -3.57 8.89 16.78
N SER A 55 -3.75 8.05 17.79
CA SER A 55 -3.08 8.09 19.09
C SER A 55 -2.93 6.68 19.67
N ASP A 56 -2.26 6.55 20.81
CA ASP A 56 -2.04 5.24 21.46
C ASP A 56 -3.34 4.54 21.88
N LEU A 57 -4.42 5.29 22.11
CA LEU A 57 -5.74 4.75 22.48
C LEU A 57 -6.70 4.64 21.27
N HIS A 58 -6.35 5.29 20.17
CA HIS A 58 -7.19 5.43 18.99
C HIS A 58 -6.33 5.24 17.74
N VAL A 59 -6.19 4.01 17.27
CA VAL A 59 -5.34 3.69 16.12
C VAL A 59 -6.18 3.68 14.86
N VAL A 60 -5.86 4.56 13.92
CA VAL A 60 -6.54 4.64 12.62
C VAL A 60 -5.66 4.01 11.55
N THR A 61 -6.19 3.00 10.88
CA THR A 61 -5.51 2.28 9.80
C THR A 61 -6.30 2.45 8.51
N TYR A 62 -5.67 3.03 7.49
CA TYR A 62 -6.20 3.01 6.14
C TYR A 62 -5.99 1.63 5.51
N LEU A 63 -7.07 1.00 5.05
CA LEU A 63 -7.05 -0.37 4.52
C LEU A 63 -6.92 -0.44 3.00
N GLY A 64 -7.18 0.65 2.29
CA GLY A 64 -7.17 0.70 0.83
C GLY A 64 -8.49 1.18 0.24
N ILE A 65 -8.59 1.08 -1.09
CA ILE A 65 -9.81 1.33 -1.85
C ILE A 65 -10.37 0.01 -2.36
N GLU A 66 -11.65 -0.22 -2.12
CA GLU A 66 -12.40 -1.35 -2.69
C GLU A 66 -13.71 -0.83 -3.29
N LYS A 67 -13.99 -1.17 -4.56
CA LYS A 67 -15.23 -0.75 -5.27
C LYS A 67 -15.51 0.75 -5.09
N GLU A 68 -14.51 1.59 -5.37
CA GLU A 68 -14.58 3.06 -5.27
C GLU A 68 -14.88 3.56 -3.84
N LYS A 69 -14.51 2.79 -2.81
CA LYS A 69 -14.64 3.19 -1.41
C LYS A 69 -13.31 3.10 -0.70
N ALA A 70 -12.83 4.23 -0.17
CA ALA A 70 -11.67 4.25 0.71
C ALA A 70 -12.09 3.81 2.11
N ILE A 71 -11.44 2.78 2.66
CA ILE A 71 -11.85 2.13 3.90
C ILE A 71 -10.87 2.45 5.03
N LEU A 72 -11.41 2.80 6.20
CA LEU A 72 -10.67 2.95 7.45
C LEU A 72 -11.09 1.87 8.45
N LYS A 73 -10.11 1.36 9.18
CA LYS A 73 -10.28 0.68 10.45
C LYS A 73 -9.88 1.63 11.57
N VAL A 74 -10.77 1.83 12.54
CA VAL A 74 -10.52 2.60 13.74
C VAL A 74 -10.56 1.64 14.91
N SER A 75 -9.40 1.42 15.53
CA SER A 75 -9.26 0.53 16.68
C SER A 75 -9.18 1.41 17.92
N THR A 76 -10.06 1.19 18.89
CA THR A 76 -10.13 1.96 20.13
C THR A 76 -9.94 1.06 21.34
N ARG A 77 -9.24 1.56 22.36
CA ARG A 77 -9.10 0.88 23.65
C ARG A 77 -9.38 1.87 24.78
N SER A 78 -9.89 1.35 25.90
CA SER A 78 -10.30 2.17 27.04
C SER A 78 -9.12 2.77 27.83
N SER A 79 -7.96 2.10 27.80
CA SER A 79 -6.73 2.53 28.48
C SER A 79 -5.51 1.90 27.81
N ILE A 80 -4.30 2.40 28.13
CA ILE A 80 -3.03 1.88 27.59
C ILE A 80 -2.80 0.43 28.02
N ASP A 81 -3.29 0.06 29.20
CA ASP A 81 -3.13 -1.29 29.76
C ASP A 81 -4.22 -2.27 29.30
N SER A 82 -5.23 -1.78 28.56
CA SER A 82 -6.27 -2.65 28.02
C SER A 82 -5.74 -3.46 26.83
N GLU A 83 -5.78 -4.78 26.96
CA GLU A 83 -5.50 -5.70 25.85
C GLU A 83 -6.64 -5.74 24.82
N LYS A 84 -7.86 -5.38 25.24
CA LYS A 84 -9.04 -5.42 24.37
C LYS A 84 -9.11 -4.16 23.50
N TRP A 85 -9.21 -4.40 22.19
CA TRP A 85 -9.50 -3.39 21.19
C TRP A 85 -10.95 -3.55 20.71
N LYS A 86 -11.62 -2.41 20.51
CA LYS A 86 -12.88 -2.33 19.80
C LYS A 86 -12.61 -1.75 18.42
N ASP A 87 -12.93 -2.53 17.41
CA ASP A 87 -12.73 -2.17 16.00
C ASP A 87 -14.03 -1.61 15.41
N GLU A 88 -13.93 -0.46 14.75
CA GLU A 88 -14.98 0.12 13.93
C GLU A 88 -14.47 0.35 12.51
N TYR A 89 -15.34 0.14 11.52
CA TYR A 89 -15.00 0.31 10.12
C TYR A 89 -15.79 1.46 9.51
N PHE A 90 -15.10 2.31 8.76
CA PHE A 90 -15.70 3.45 8.07
C PHE A 90 -15.31 3.42 6.59
N TYR A 91 -16.16 3.99 5.74
CA TYR A 91 -15.81 4.23 4.35
C TYR A 91 -16.25 5.61 3.89
N VAL A 92 -15.55 6.11 2.88
CA VAL A 92 -15.97 7.27 2.09
C VAL A 92 -15.87 6.89 0.62
N ARG A 93 -16.72 7.47 -0.21
CA ARG A 93 -16.62 7.28 -1.67
C ARG A 93 -15.33 7.90 -2.17
N GLU A 94 -14.63 7.18 -3.01
CA GLU A 94 -13.42 7.64 -3.64
C GLU A 94 -13.75 8.81 -4.58
N THR A 95 -12.99 9.88 -4.45
CA THR A 95 -12.92 10.96 -5.43
C THR A 95 -11.45 11.16 -5.83
N PRO A 96 -11.16 11.71 -7.02
CA PRO A 96 -9.78 12.01 -7.40
C PRO A 96 -9.04 12.85 -6.35
N ASP A 97 -9.72 13.84 -5.76
CA ASP A 97 -9.13 14.71 -4.74
C ASP A 97 -8.79 13.95 -3.45
N LEU A 98 -9.68 13.06 -3.00
CA LEU A 98 -9.41 12.22 -1.84
C LEU A 98 -8.26 11.25 -2.10
N TYR A 99 -8.20 10.67 -3.31
CA TYR A 99 -7.13 9.78 -3.72
C TYR A 99 -5.76 10.47 -3.67
N PHE A 100 -5.65 11.67 -4.24
CA PHE A 100 -4.43 12.48 -4.16
C PHE A 100 -4.09 12.85 -2.71
N TRP A 101 -5.09 13.24 -1.91
CA TRP A 101 -4.87 13.57 -0.51
C TRP A 101 -4.30 12.37 0.27
N ILE A 102 -4.80 11.16 0.05
CA ILE A 102 -4.29 9.91 0.66
C ILE A 102 -2.82 9.70 0.29
N ASP A 103 -2.49 9.83 -1.00
CA ASP A 103 -1.14 9.63 -1.51
C ASP A 103 -0.13 10.59 -0.89
N GLU A 104 -0.50 11.87 -0.79
CA GLU A 104 0.36 12.91 -0.21
C GLU A 104 0.48 12.79 1.31
N ASN A 105 -0.64 12.64 2.02
CA ASN A 105 -0.68 12.80 3.48
C ASN A 105 -0.43 11.50 4.25
N ILE A 106 -0.79 10.34 3.70
CA ILE A 106 -0.54 9.04 4.37
C ILE A 106 0.83 8.47 3.97
N TYR A 107 1.19 8.64 2.70
CA TYR A 107 2.33 7.94 2.11
C TYR A 107 3.46 8.85 1.67
N GLY A 108 3.27 10.16 1.64
CA GLY A 108 4.31 11.10 1.23
C GLY A 108 4.68 10.95 -0.26
N ILE A 109 3.73 10.57 -1.10
CA ILE A 109 3.90 10.54 -2.57
C ILE A 109 3.73 11.97 -3.07
N THR A 110 4.75 12.79 -2.82
CA THR A 110 4.78 14.22 -3.14
C THR A 110 5.90 14.52 -4.14
N VAL A 111 5.80 15.64 -4.87
CA VAL A 111 6.85 16.08 -5.78
C VAL A 111 8.21 16.27 -5.09
N PRO A 112 8.30 16.89 -3.89
CA PRO A 112 9.57 16.99 -3.17
C PRO A 112 10.19 15.63 -2.85
N ASN A 113 9.39 14.68 -2.35
CA ASN A 113 9.87 13.33 -2.02
C ASN A 113 10.30 12.55 -3.26
N PHE A 114 9.56 12.69 -4.35
CA PHE A 114 9.95 12.13 -5.64
C PHE A 114 11.31 12.69 -6.09
N ASN A 115 11.47 14.02 -6.10
CA ASN A 115 12.72 14.64 -6.50
C ASN A 115 13.88 14.24 -5.57
N LYS A 116 13.63 14.06 -4.27
CA LYS A 116 14.64 13.57 -3.32
C LYS A 116 15.14 12.17 -3.71
N LEU A 117 14.24 11.20 -3.90
CA LEU A 117 14.61 9.85 -4.31
C LEU A 117 15.25 9.83 -5.71
N TYR A 118 14.73 10.63 -6.63
CA TYR A 118 15.27 10.73 -7.98
C TYR A 118 16.72 11.26 -7.98
N SER A 119 17.00 12.34 -7.23
CA SER A 119 18.35 12.88 -7.10
C SER A 119 19.30 11.90 -6.41
N TYR A 120 18.83 11.17 -5.39
CA TYR A 120 19.59 10.09 -4.77
C TYR A 120 19.94 8.99 -5.78
N LEU A 121 18.99 8.55 -6.61
CA LEU A 121 19.27 7.58 -7.66
C LEU A 121 20.30 8.11 -8.66
N LEU A 122 20.21 9.36 -9.09
CA LEU A 122 21.16 9.95 -10.04
C LEU A 122 22.59 10.05 -9.52
N SER A 123 22.81 10.10 -8.20
CA SER A 123 24.16 10.13 -7.62
C SER A 123 24.84 8.76 -7.58
N LEU A 124 24.09 7.67 -7.81
CA LEU A 124 24.63 6.32 -7.86
C LEU A 124 25.22 6.01 -9.23
N GLU A 125 26.35 5.30 -9.28
CA GLU A 125 27.06 4.95 -10.52
C GLU A 125 26.13 4.27 -11.55
N ASN A 126 25.39 3.25 -11.10
CA ASN A 126 24.45 2.49 -11.94
C ASN A 126 23.02 3.06 -11.90
N LYS A 127 22.78 4.16 -11.20
CA LYS A 127 21.45 4.76 -11.00
C LYS A 127 20.42 3.80 -10.40
N GLU A 128 20.90 2.87 -9.58
CA GLU A 128 20.11 1.83 -8.93
C GLU A 128 20.66 1.47 -7.55
N PHE A 129 19.78 0.99 -6.66
CA PHE A 129 20.15 0.36 -5.40
C PHE A 129 19.17 -0.76 -5.03
N GLN A 130 19.59 -1.61 -4.08
CA GLN A 130 18.76 -2.67 -3.51
C GLN A 130 18.16 -2.21 -2.17
N PHE A 131 16.88 -2.52 -1.97
CA PHE A 131 16.15 -2.30 -0.71
C PHE A 131 15.31 -3.53 -0.39
N GLY A 132 15.84 -4.41 0.47
CA GLY A 132 15.22 -5.70 0.76
C GLY A 132 15.17 -6.58 -0.50
N GLU A 133 13.96 -7.01 -0.89
CA GLU A 133 13.72 -7.79 -2.13
C GLU A 133 13.57 -6.91 -3.38
N TRP A 134 13.60 -5.58 -3.24
CA TRP A 134 13.32 -4.63 -4.31
C TRP A 134 14.60 -4.03 -4.89
N THR A 135 14.64 -3.89 -6.21
CA THR A 135 15.58 -3.05 -6.93
C THR A 135 14.90 -1.74 -7.31
N ILE A 136 15.50 -0.61 -6.92
CA ILE A 136 14.98 0.73 -7.18
C ILE A 136 15.97 1.39 -8.13
N LEU A 137 15.48 1.87 -9.27
CA LEU A 137 16.33 2.39 -10.32
C LEU A 137 15.63 3.51 -11.10
N THR A 138 16.40 4.32 -11.80
CA THR A 138 15.89 5.17 -12.88
C THR A 138 16.50 4.76 -14.21
N ARG A 139 15.66 4.62 -15.25
CA ARG A 139 16.08 4.27 -16.62
C ARG A 139 16.12 5.48 -17.54
N ASP A 140 16.05 6.67 -16.97
CA ASP A 140 16.04 7.90 -17.74
C ASP A 140 17.42 8.04 -18.38
N GLN A 141 17.55 7.56 -19.62
CA GLN A 141 18.70 7.86 -20.44
C GLN A 141 18.68 9.37 -20.67
N LEU A 142 19.82 10.04 -20.49
CA LEU A 142 20.05 11.46 -20.79
C LEU A 142 19.87 11.81 -22.29
N ARG A 143 18.98 11.13 -23.01
CA ARG A 143 18.65 11.39 -24.41
C ARG A 143 17.55 12.44 -24.47
N ALA A 144 18.02 13.69 -24.52
CA ALA A 144 17.45 14.79 -25.30
C ALA A 144 15.94 14.71 -25.56
N LYS A 145 15.18 14.86 -24.48
CA LYS A 145 13.91 15.59 -24.37
C LYS A 145 13.49 15.45 -22.92
N GLU A 146 13.65 16.54 -22.18
CA GLU A 146 12.87 16.79 -20.96
C GLU A 146 11.44 16.32 -21.26
N GLU A 147 10.86 15.41 -20.50
CA GLU A 147 9.69 15.82 -19.70
C GLU A 147 9.17 14.74 -18.74
N LYS A 148 9.74 13.53 -18.68
CA LYS A 148 9.19 12.46 -17.83
C LYS A 148 10.27 11.79 -16.98
N LYS A 149 10.47 12.31 -15.77
CA LYS A 149 11.27 11.63 -14.75
C LYS A 149 10.55 10.37 -14.31
N ASN A 150 11.23 9.23 -14.32
CA ASN A 150 10.68 7.94 -13.91
C ASN A 150 11.57 7.25 -12.87
N ILE A 151 10.93 6.81 -11.79
CA ILE A 151 11.53 5.90 -10.80
C ILE A 151 10.83 4.56 -10.96
N GLN A 152 11.62 3.54 -11.23
CA GLN A 152 11.16 2.17 -11.38
C GLN A 152 11.52 1.36 -10.14
N ILE A 153 10.55 0.63 -9.60
CA ILE A 153 10.75 -0.33 -8.52
C ILE A 153 10.41 -1.72 -9.06
N THR A 154 11.37 -2.65 -8.99
CA THR A 154 11.20 -4.02 -9.47
C THR A 154 11.45 -5.02 -8.37
N ASP A 155 10.60 -6.05 -8.32
CA ASP A 155 10.89 -7.26 -7.54
C ASP A 155 12.06 -8.02 -8.20
N LYS A 156 12.96 -8.58 -7.39
CA LYS A 156 14.13 -9.36 -7.84
C LYS A 156 13.75 -10.54 -8.74
N ASP A 157 12.53 -11.07 -8.61
CA ASP A 157 11.98 -12.17 -9.43
C ASP A 157 11.27 -11.71 -10.74
N LYS A 158 11.38 -10.43 -11.09
CA LYS A 158 11.25 -9.82 -12.45
C LYS A 158 9.89 -9.71 -13.16
N PHE A 159 8.76 -10.11 -12.59
CA PHE A 159 7.45 -9.85 -13.25
C PHE A 159 6.70 -8.63 -12.73
N THR A 160 7.23 -8.04 -11.67
CA THR A 160 6.55 -7.01 -10.92
C THR A 160 7.32 -5.70 -11.05
N THR A 161 6.76 -4.75 -11.80
CA THR A 161 7.33 -3.42 -11.99
C THR A 161 6.34 -2.34 -11.57
N PHE A 162 6.81 -1.37 -10.79
CA PHE A 162 6.12 -0.13 -10.43
C PHE A 162 6.84 1.03 -11.05
N ASN A 163 6.09 1.94 -11.65
CA ASN A 163 6.63 3.15 -12.22
C ASN A 163 6.01 4.33 -11.51
N PHE A 164 6.84 5.17 -10.91
CA PHE A 164 6.49 6.49 -10.43
C PHE A 164 7.00 7.50 -11.44
N GLN A 165 6.11 8.34 -11.95
CA GLN A 165 6.39 9.34 -12.97
C GLN A 165 6.06 10.72 -12.43
N LEU A 166 6.97 11.66 -12.62
CA LEU A 166 6.68 13.08 -12.39
C LEU A 166 6.16 13.69 -13.70
N ASN A 167 4.93 14.21 -13.67
CA ASN A 167 4.33 14.94 -14.78
C ASN A 167 3.90 16.33 -14.31
N SER A 168 4.50 17.37 -14.89
CA SER A 168 4.21 18.83 -14.80
C SER A 168 4.03 19.46 -13.41
N SER A 169 3.41 18.77 -12.44
CA SER A 169 3.28 19.17 -11.03
C SER A 169 2.82 18.02 -10.10
N LYS A 170 2.64 16.80 -10.60
CA LYS A 170 2.11 15.66 -9.82
C LYS A 170 2.93 14.40 -10.03
N VAL A 171 3.01 13.60 -8.97
CA VAL A 171 3.53 12.23 -9.05
C VAL A 171 2.37 11.33 -9.42
N ARG A 172 2.52 10.59 -10.52
CA ARG A 172 1.61 9.50 -10.90
C ARG A 172 2.34 8.19 -10.76
N TYR A 173 1.62 7.13 -10.46
CA TYR A 173 2.20 5.80 -10.48
C TYR A 173 1.26 4.78 -11.09
N SER A 174 1.85 3.70 -11.59
CA SER A 174 1.11 2.60 -12.16
C SER A 174 1.88 1.30 -12.08
N SER A 175 1.13 0.20 -12.05
CA SER A 175 1.65 -1.14 -12.24
C SER A 175 0.55 -2.05 -12.77
N LEU A 176 0.95 -3.01 -13.61
CA LEU A 176 0.06 -4.09 -14.06
C LEU A 176 -0.49 -4.88 -12.87
N ASN A 177 0.29 -5.05 -11.80
CA ASN A 177 -0.16 -5.78 -10.62
C ASN A 177 -1.22 -5.03 -9.81
N ILE A 178 -1.19 -3.69 -9.79
CA ILE A 178 -2.27 -2.90 -9.17
C ILE A 178 -3.56 -3.06 -9.99
N LYS A 179 -3.45 -3.07 -11.33
CA LYS A 179 -4.63 -3.28 -12.20
C LYS A 179 -5.27 -4.65 -12.00
N LEU A 180 -4.46 -5.68 -11.79
CA LEU A 180 -4.93 -7.05 -11.57
C LEU A 180 -5.42 -7.29 -10.14
N ASP A 181 -4.82 -6.62 -9.17
CA ASP A 181 -5.09 -6.77 -7.75
C ASP A 181 -4.95 -5.41 -7.03
N PRO A 182 -6.06 -4.64 -6.94
CA PRO A 182 -6.06 -3.31 -6.33
C PRO A 182 -5.58 -3.29 -4.87
N ALA A 183 -5.70 -4.40 -4.14
CA ALA A 183 -5.22 -4.49 -2.76
C ALA A 183 -3.70 -4.29 -2.65
N ARG A 184 -2.96 -4.52 -3.74
CA ARG A 184 -1.51 -4.30 -3.78
C ARG A 184 -1.12 -2.83 -3.78
N ASP A 185 -2.02 -1.93 -4.18
CA ASP A 185 -1.80 -0.48 -4.17
C ASP A 185 -1.26 0.00 -2.81
N VAL A 186 -1.94 -0.38 -1.72
CA VAL A 186 -1.53 -0.06 -0.34
C VAL A 186 -0.14 -0.58 -0.02
N GLY A 187 0.21 -1.79 -0.46
CA GLY A 187 1.54 -2.36 -0.26
C GLY A 187 2.64 -1.51 -0.90
N TYR A 188 2.43 -1.01 -2.12
CA TYR A 188 3.41 -0.18 -2.81
C TYR A 188 3.52 1.22 -2.23
N LYS A 189 2.41 1.79 -1.78
CA LYS A 189 2.40 3.07 -1.08
C LYS A 189 3.16 2.99 0.25
N LYS A 190 3.03 1.87 0.98
CA LYS A 190 3.86 1.59 2.16
C LYS A 190 5.35 1.48 1.81
N LEU A 191 5.68 0.73 0.76
CA LEU A 191 7.07 0.62 0.28
C LEU A 191 7.65 2.00 -0.08
N TRP A 192 6.90 2.85 -0.78
CA TRP A 192 7.33 4.22 -1.07
C TRP A 192 7.67 4.99 0.21
N ARG A 193 6.79 4.94 1.21
CA ARG A 193 7.00 5.61 2.50
C ARG A 193 8.24 5.08 3.23
N GLU A 194 8.47 3.77 3.20
CA GLU A 194 9.67 3.14 3.76
C GLU A 194 10.94 3.61 3.05
N LEU A 195 10.93 3.67 1.71
CA LEU A 195 12.03 4.21 0.92
C LEU A 195 12.34 5.66 1.29
N MET A 196 11.33 6.51 1.44
CA MET A 196 11.52 7.91 1.84
C MET A 196 12.17 8.06 3.23
N ASN A 197 11.88 7.13 4.14
CA ASN A 197 12.51 7.11 5.45
C ASN A 197 13.96 6.58 5.41
N HIS A 198 14.27 5.71 4.46
CA HIS A 198 15.61 5.15 4.27
C HIS A 198 16.61 6.16 3.72
N ILE A 199 16.22 6.92 2.69
CA ILE A 199 17.10 7.90 2.02
C ILE A 199 17.27 9.21 2.79
N ARG A 200 17.08 9.19 4.12
CA ARG A 200 17.02 10.40 4.93
C ARG A 200 18.32 11.18 4.93
#